data_AF-A0A2W2FSD0-F1
#
_entry.id   AF-A0A2W2FSD0-F1
#
_cell.length_a   1.000
_cell.length_b   1.000
_cell.length_c   1.000
_cell.angle_alpha   90.00
_cell.angle_beta   90.00
_cell.angle_gamma   90.00
#
_symmetry.space_group_name_H-M   'P 1'
#
loop_
_entity.id
_entity.type
_entity.pdbx_description
1 polymer ?
#
loop_
_entity_poly.entity_id
_entity_poly.type
_entity_poly.pdbx_seq_one_letter_code
_entity_poly.pdbx_strand_id
1 'polypeptide(L)' 'MRDLSIAIDHLAAEDPGEIPHTQLAEQLLELHWQMARLQAQIARRTGVRRPSCGPREYAHALD' A
#
# COMPACT_ATOMS: atom_id res chain seq x y z
N MET A 1 -8.58 -10.19 16.76
CA MET A 1 -7.86 -10.92 15.69
C MET A 1 -8.81 -11.64 14.74
N ARG A 2 -9.87 -12.30 15.22
CA ARG A 2 -10.85 -13.01 14.38
C ARG A 2 -11.57 -12.08 13.39
N ASP A 3 -12.01 -10.91 13.83
CA ASP A 3 -12.75 -9.95 12.98
C ASP A 3 -11.88 -9.36 11.87
N LEU A 4 -10.59 -9.15 12.13
CA LEU A 4 -9.63 -8.69 11.12
C LEU A 4 -9.38 -9.77 10.06
N SER A 5 -9.26 -11.04 10.47
CA SER A 5 -9.12 -12.16 9.52
C SER A 5 -10.33 -12.25 8.60
N ILE A 6 -11.55 -12.15 9.17
CA ILE A 6 -12.79 -12.16 8.38
C ILE A 6 -12.82 -10.99 7.38
N ALA A 7 -12.41 -9.79 7.79
CA ALA A 7 -12.34 -8.64 6.89
C ALA A 7 -11.31 -8.83 5.75
N ILE A 8 -10.17 -9.48 6.02
CA ILE A 8 -9.17 -9.81 5.00
C ILE A 8 -9.71 -10.86 4.02
N ASP A 9 -10.37 -11.89 4.52
CA ASP A 9 -10.96 -12.94 3.69
C ASP A 9 -12.05 -12.38 2.76
N HIS A 10 -12.86 -11.43 3.24
CA HIS A 10 -13.84 -10.73 2.41
C HIS A 10 -13.19 -9.85 1.35
N LEU A 11 -12.18 -9.05 1.71
CA LEU A 11 -11.44 -8.22 0.77
C LEU A 11 -10.70 -9.06 -0.30
N ALA A 12 -10.22 -10.25 0.06
CA ALA A 12 -9.56 -11.17 -0.86
C ALA A 12 -10.52 -11.89 -1.82
N ALA A 13 -11.81 -11.94 -1.47
CA ALA A 13 -12.87 -12.51 -2.31
C ALA A 13 -13.48 -11.47 -3.28
N GLU A 14 -13.21 -10.18 -3.10
CA GLU A 14 -13.59 -9.12 -4.03
C GLU A 14 -12.69 -9.16 -5.28
N ASP A 15 -13.29 -9.19 -6.47
CA ASP A 15 -12.53 -9.08 -7.72
C ASP A 15 -12.12 -7.62 -7.94
N PRO A 16 -10.82 -7.28 -7.92
CA PRO A 16 -10.35 -5.91 -8.17
C PRO A 16 -10.72 -5.41 -9.57
N GLY A 17 -11.06 -6.30 -10.51
CA GLY A 17 -11.58 -5.96 -11.83
C GLY A 17 -13.00 -5.40 -11.83
N GLU A 18 -13.76 -5.59 -10.75
CA GLU A 18 -15.11 -5.01 -10.58
C GLU A 18 -15.08 -3.58 -10.02
N ILE A 19 -13.92 -3.13 -9.52
CA ILE A 19 -13.74 -1.76 -9.03
C ILE A 19 -13.49 -0.83 -10.23
N PRO A 20 -14.29 0.23 -10.41
CA PRO A 20 -14.01 1.23 -11.43
C PRO A 20 -12.56 1.74 -11.30
N HIS A 21 -11.78 1.69 -12.38
CA HIS A 21 -10.34 2.02 -12.35
C HIS A 21 -10.03 3.39 -11.71
N THR A 22 -10.93 4.36 -11.86
CA THR A 22 -10.82 5.68 -11.22
C THR A 22 -10.92 5.59 -9.70
N GLN A 23 -11.86 4.78 -9.18
CA GLN A 23 -12.03 4.55 -7.75
C GLN A 23 -10.86 3.75 -7.17
N LEU A 24 -10.37 2.75 -7.90
CA LEU A 24 -9.19 1.98 -7.51
C LEU A 24 -7.94 2.87 -7.42
N ALA A 25 -7.75 3.76 -8.39
CA ALA A 25 -6.61 4.69 -8.41
C ALA A 25 -6.64 5.66 -7.21
N GLU A 26 -7.82 6.17 -6.84
CA GLU A 26 -7.99 7.04 -5.68
C GLU A 26 -7.67 6.29 -4.37
N GLN A 27 -8.20 5.07 -4.22
CA GLN A 27 -7.94 4.23 -3.05
C GLN A 27 -6.44 3.86 -2.93
N LEU A 28 -5.79 3.53 -4.04
CA LEU A 28 -4.36 3.24 -4.07
C LEU A 28 -3.51 4.47 -3.72
N LEU A 29 -3.90 5.65 -4.19
CA LEU A 29 -3.21 6.90 -3.85
C LEU A 29 -3.33 7.20 -2.36
N GLU A 30 -4.54 7.07 -1.80
CA GLU A 30 -4.76 7.26 -0.36
C GLU A 30 -3.93 6.28 0.48
N LEU A 31 -3.97 4.99 0.12
CA LEU A 31 -3.20 3.95 0.80
C LEU A 31 -1.69 4.24 0.75
N HIS A 32 -1.17 4.66 -0.41
CA HIS A 32 0.23 5.03 -0.57
C HIS A 32 0.65 6.15 0.41
N TRP A 33 -0.18 7.20 0.56
CA TRP A 33 0.10 8.29 1.49
C TRP A 33 0.04 7.86 2.95
N GLN A 34 -0.95 7.03 3.31
CA GLN A 34 -1.08 6.48 4.65
C GLN A 34 0.15 5.63 5.01
N MET A 35 0.60 4.77 4.10
CA MET A 35 1.81 3.96 4.26
C MET A 35 3.07 4.83 4.40
N ALA A 36 3.25 5.83 3.55
CA ALA A 36 4.41 6.72 3.61
C ALA A 36 4.50 7.45 4.96
N ARG A 37 3.36 7.90 5.50
CA ARG A 37 3.27 8.54 6.81
C ARG A 37 3.61 7.57 7.94
N LEU A 38 3.06 6.36 7.92
CA LEU A 38 3.35 5.33 8.92
C LEU A 38 4.83 4.96 8.91
N GLN A 39 5.42 4.74 7.74
CA GLN A 39 6.84 4.45 7.61
C GLN A 39 7.72 5.58 8.15
N ALA A 40 7.34 6.84 7.95
CA ALA A 40 8.06 7.98 8.53
C ALA A 40 7.96 8.00 10.07
N GLN A 41 6.81 7.62 10.64
CA GLN A 41 6.64 7.49 12.10
C GLN A 41 7.50 6.35 12.67
N ILE A 42 7.50 5.19 11.99
CA ILE A 42 8.34 4.03 12.37
C ILE A 42 9.82 4.41 12.31
N ALA A 43 10.26 5.04 11.23
CA ALA A 43 11.66 5.47 11.05
C ALA A 43 12.12 6.41 12.18
N ARG A 44 11.27 7.39 12.55
CA ARG A 44 11.54 8.30 13.68
C ARG A 44 11.65 7.55 15.01
N ARG A 45 10.80 6.55 15.24
CA ARG A 45 10.75 5.81 16.52
C ARG A 45 11.87 4.77 16.65
N THR A 46 12.28 4.18 15.54
CA THR A 46 13.20 3.02 15.52
C THR A 46 14.62 3.40 15.09
N GLY A 47 14.84 4.62 14.59
CA GLY A 47 16.13 5.03 14.01
C GLY A 47 16.44 4.36 12.68
N VAL A 48 15.53 3.52 12.15
CA VAL A 48 15.69 2.85 10.85
C VAL A 48 15.41 3.85 9.73
N ARG A 49 16.44 4.20 8.95
CA ARG A 49 16.30 5.06 7.76
C ARG A 49 15.44 4.31 6.73
N ARG A 50 14.35 4.94 6.27
CA ARG A 50 13.42 4.37 5.30
C ARG A 50 14.19 3.91 4.05
N PRO A 51 13.98 2.68 3.52
CA PRO A 51 14.50 2.34 2.21
C PRO A 51 13.93 3.34 1.21
N SER A 52 14.80 3.90 0.39
CA SER A 52 14.45 4.86 -0.64
C SER A 52 13.72 4.14 -1.77
N CYS A 53 12.46 3.77 -1.53
CA CYS A 53 11.53 3.45 -2.63
C CYS A 53 11.22 4.78 -3.32
N GLY A 54 12.10 5.11 -4.26
CA GLY A 54 11.95 6.22 -5.19
C GLY A 54 11.59 5.66 -6.57
N PRO A 55 10.99 6.48 -7.45
CA PRO A 55 10.49 6.06 -8.76
C PRO A 55 11.57 5.53 -9.73
N ARG A 56 12.84 5.49 -9.33
CA ARG A 56 13.97 4.98 -10.11
C ARG A 56 14.07 3.46 -10.15
N GLU A 57 13.47 2.74 -9.20
CA GLU A 57 13.59 1.28 -9.11
C GLU A 57 12.60 0.55 -10.03
N TYR A 58 11.52 1.20 -10.49
CA TYR A 58 10.57 0.63 -11.45
C TYR A 58 11.07 0.64 -12.89
N ALA A 59 12.10 1.44 -13.22
CA ALA A 59 12.60 1.58 -14.58
C ALA A 59 13.42 0.38 -15.07
N HIS A 60 13.87 -0.51 -14.17
CA HIS A 60 14.65 -1.70 -14.51
C HIS A 60 13.84 -3.02 -14.45
N ALA A 61 12.56 -2.95 -14.07
CA ALA A 61 11.70 -4.14 -13.97
C ALA A 61 10.87 -4.40 -15.25
N LEU A 62 11.13 -3.65 -16.33
CA LEU A 62 10.43 -3.75 -17.61
C LEU A 62 11.36 -4.03 -18.80
N ASP A 63 12.59 -4.48 -18.55
CA ASP A 63 13.48 -5.06 -19.57
C ASP A 63 13.51 -6.59 -19.44
#